data_AF-N6TI17-F1
#
_entry.id   AF-N6TI17-F1
#
_cell.length_a   1.000
_cell.length_b   1.000
_cell.length_c   1.000
_cell.angle_alpha   90.00
_cell.angle_beta   90.00
_cell.angle_gamma   90.00
#
_symmetry.space_group_name_H-M   'P 1'
#
loop_
_entity.id
_entity.type
_entity.pdbx_description
1 polymer ?
#
loop_
_entity_poly.entity_id
_entity_poly.type
_entity_poly.pdbx_seq_one_letter_code
_entity_poly.pdbx_strand_id
1 'polypeptide(L)'
;MKDGLLPSGLQVETNYMLNINEVRRQDGGIYQCTASNGIGQPVTGEIKLHVLYPPEVKVLRSWVNSGEGLEAKLDCVVHSDPPAEVWL
;
A
#
# COMPACT_ATOMS: atom_id res chain seq x y z
N MET A 1 -4.98 15.80 -6.21
CA MET A 1 -3.73 16.07 -6.94
C MET A 1 -3.08 17.32 -6.36
N LYS A 2 -2.14 17.17 -5.42
CA LYS A 2 -1.12 18.19 -5.13
C LYS A 2 0.20 17.55 -5.58
N ASP A 3 0.99 18.30 -6.33
CA ASP A 3 2.36 17.96 -6.75
C ASP A 3 2.55 17.00 -7.95
N GLY A 4 1.49 16.64 -8.69
CA GLY A 4 1.63 15.86 -9.94
C GLY A 4 2.13 14.42 -9.75
N LEU A 5 2.00 13.89 -8.53
CA LEU A 5 2.37 12.54 -8.14
C LEU A 5 1.11 11.71 -7.84
N LEU A 6 1.16 10.45 -8.24
CA LEU A 6 0.20 9.41 -7.86
C LEU A 6 0.38 9.03 -6.38
N PRO A 7 -0.60 8.36 -5.74
CA PRO A 7 -0.51 7.96 -4.34
C PRO A 7 0.76 7.15 -3.99
N SER A 8 1.29 6.42 -4.97
CA SER A 8 2.54 5.66 -4.92
C SER A 8 3.83 6.48 -4.99
N GLY A 9 3.75 7.78 -5.28
CA GLY A 9 4.88 8.61 -5.66
C GLY A 9 5.32 8.44 -7.14
N LEU A 10 4.56 7.70 -7.95
CA LEU A 10 4.77 7.64 -9.40
C LEU A 10 4.40 8.99 -10.04
N GLN A 11 5.11 9.38 -11.10
CA GLN A 11 4.74 10.56 -11.88
C GLN A 11 3.42 10.30 -12.61
N VAL A 12 2.60 11.34 -12.74
CA VAL A 12 1.41 11.30 -13.58
C VAL A 12 1.84 11.01 -15.02
N GLU A 13 1.39 9.87 -15.54
CA GLU A 13 1.66 9.47 -16.92
C GLU A 13 0.57 10.04 -17.86
N THR A 14 1.00 10.67 -18.95
CA THR A 14 0.12 11.31 -19.94
C THR A 14 -0.19 10.43 -21.15
N ASN A 15 0.36 9.22 -21.18
CA ASN A 15 0.05 8.22 -22.19
C ASN A 15 -1.34 7.60 -21.94
N TYR A 16 -1.88 6.96 -22.97
CA TYR A 16 -3.14 6.19 -22.86
C TYR A 16 -3.01 4.93 -21.98
N MET A 17 -1.82 4.65 -21.46
CA MET A 17 -1.50 3.49 -20.65
C MET A 17 -0.57 3.92 -19.52
N LEU A 18 -0.88 3.50 -18.30
CA LEU A 18 -0.03 3.61 -17.13
C LEU A 18 0.56 2.23 -16.84
N ASN A 19 1.89 2.11 -16.86
CA ASN A 19 2.55 0.85 -16.51
C ASN A 19 3.24 0.95 -15.14
N ILE A 20 2.85 0.07 -14.22
CA ILE A 20 3.42 -0.01 -12.87
C ILE A 20 4.24 -1.30 -12.78
N ASN A 21 5.56 -1.19 -12.93
CA ASN A 21 6.48 -2.31 -12.76
C ASN A 21 6.85 -2.46 -11.28
N GLU A 22 7.18 -3.68 -10.85
CA GLU A 22 7.60 -3.98 -9.48
C GLU A 22 6.61 -3.44 -8.43
N VAL A 23 5.34 -3.82 -8.56
CA VAL A 23 4.24 -3.36 -7.71
C VAL A 23 4.54 -3.63 -6.23
N ARG A 24 4.36 -2.61 -5.40
CA ARG A 24 4.53 -2.62 -3.94
C ARG A 24 3.19 -2.31 -3.28
N ARG A 25 3.04 -2.67 -1.99
CA ARG A 25 1.80 -2.43 -1.24
C ARG A 25 1.34 -0.95 -1.26
N GLN A 26 2.28 0.00 -1.27
CA GLN A 26 1.99 1.44 -1.33
C GLN A 26 1.44 1.91 -2.68
N ASP A 27 1.49 1.05 -3.71
CA ASP A 27 0.87 1.33 -5.00
C ASP A 27 -0.63 1.01 -4.98
N GLY A 28 -1.14 0.34 -3.93
CA GLY A 28 -2.57 0.17 -3.73
C GLY A 28 -3.28 1.50 -3.49
N GLY A 29 -4.42 1.72 -4.16
CA GLY A 29 -5.15 2.97 -4.02
C GLY A 29 -6.20 3.20 -5.11
N ILE A 30 -6.77 4.39 -5.11
CA ILE A 30 -7.68 4.85 -6.16
C ILE A 30 -6.88 5.67 -7.16
N TYR A 31 -6.95 5.23 -8.42
CA TYR A 31 -6.35 5.87 -9.58
C TYR A 31 -7.45 6.57 -10.38
N GLN A 32 -7.11 7.73 -10.92
CA GLN A 32 -8.01 8.53 -11.72
C GLN A 32 -7.44 8.70 -13.13
N CYS A 33 -8.21 8.29 -14.13
CA CYS A 33 -7.88 8.52 -15.54
C CYS A 33 -8.74 9.67 -16.07
N THR A 34 -8.10 10.70 -16.62
CA THR A 34 -8.78 11.85 -17.19
C THR A 34 -8.49 11.92 -18.68
N ALA A 35 -9.54 11.87 -19.51
CA ALA A 35 -9.45 12.03 -20.95
C ALA A 35 -9.97 13.41 -21.37
N SER A 36 -9.18 14.14 -22.16
CA SER A 36 -9.54 15.46 -22.69
C SER A 36 -9.18 15.55 -24.16
N ASN A 37 -10.12 16.05 -24.97
CA ASN A 37 -9.86 16.44 -26.36
C ASN A 37 -9.59 17.95 -26.50
N GLY A 38 -9.42 18.67 -25.37
CA GLY A 38 -9.20 20.12 -25.35
C GLY A 38 -10.46 20.97 -25.53
N ILE A 39 -11.64 20.37 -25.71
CA ILE A 39 -12.91 21.08 -25.91
C ILE A 39 -13.90 20.68 -24.82
N GLY A 40 -14.35 21.66 -24.03
CA GLY A 40 -15.30 21.41 -22.94
C GLY A 40 -14.65 20.78 -21.71
N GLN A 41 -15.47 20.15 -20.87
CA GLN A 41 -15.01 19.54 -19.63
C GLN A 41 -14.41 18.14 -19.91
N PRO A 42 -13.22 17.82 -19.38
CA PRO A 42 -12.65 16.48 -19.47
C PRO A 42 -13.56 15.42 -18.82
N VAL A 43 -13.46 14.19 -19.32
CA VAL A 43 -14.14 13.04 -18.72
C VAL A 43 -13.17 12.30 -17.82
N THR A 44 -13.66 11.87 -16.66
CA THR A 44 -12.87 11.21 -15.63
C THR A 44 -13.46 9.85 -15.28
N GLY A 45 -12.60 8.84 -15.16
CA GLY A 45 -12.93 7.52 -14.60
C GLY A 45 -12.03 7.16 -13.44
N GLU A 46 -12.54 6.36 -12.50
CA GLU A 46 -11.80 5.88 -11.33
C GLU A 46 -11.56 4.37 -11.40
N ILE A 47 -10.39 3.95 -10.93
CA ILE A 47 -9.95 2.55 -10.88
C ILE A 47 -9.39 2.30 -9.48
N LYS A 48 -9.88 1.26 -8.79
CA LYS A 48 -9.29 0.82 -7.52
C LYS A 48 -8.27 -0.28 -7.78
N LEU A 49 -7.00 0.01 -7.50
CA LEU A 49 -5.93 -0.99 -7.52
C LEU A 49 -5.81 -1.63 -6.13
N HIS A 50 -6.15 -2.91 -6.03
CA HIS A 50 -5.97 -3.71 -4.82
C HIS A 50 -4.71 -4.57 -4.96
N VAL A 51 -3.68 -4.26 -4.17
CA VAL A 51 -2.40 -4.98 -4.18
C VAL A 51 -2.42 -6.02 -3.07
N LEU A 52 -2.33 -7.29 -3.44
CA LEU A 52 -2.14 -8.39 -2.50
C LEU A 52 -0.67 -8.55 -2.17
N TYR A 53 -0.37 -8.88 -0.92
CA TYR A 53 1.00 -9.04 -0.45
C TYR A 53 1.08 -10.07 0.67
N PRO A 54 2.17 -10.84 0.73
CA PRO A 54 2.34 -11.88 1.74
C PRO A 54 2.49 -11.27 3.14
N PRO A 55 2.31 -12.07 4.21
CA PRO A 55 2.52 -11.61 5.57
C PRO A 55 3.96 -11.13 5.81
N GLU A 56 4.10 -9.87 6.22
CA GLU A 56 5.35 -9.25 6.67
C GLU A 56 5.30 -9.07 8.19
N VAL A 57 6.25 -9.70 8.90
CA VAL A 57 6.35 -9.60 10.36
C VAL A 57 7.29 -8.45 10.74
N LYS A 58 6.78 -7.52 11.54
CA LYS A 58 7.53 -6.43 12.14
C LYS A 58 7.62 -6.64 13.65
N VAL A 59 8.83 -6.88 14.13
CA VAL A 59 9.13 -7.03 15.55
C VAL A 59 9.55 -5.67 16.11
N LEU A 60 8.83 -5.17 17.12
CA LEU A 60 9.15 -3.88 17.74
C LEU A 60 10.36 -3.97 18.67
N ARG A 61 10.50 -5.10 19.38
CA ARG A 61 11.63 -5.41 20.27
C ARG A 61 11.97 -6.89 20.15
N SER A 62 13.22 -7.18 19.78
CA SER A 62 13.71 -8.56 19.61
C SER A 62 14.05 -9.26 20.93
N TRP A 63 14.11 -8.51 22.03
CA TRP A 63 14.35 -9.04 23.37
C TRP A 63 13.60 -8.25 24.43
N VAL A 64 13.24 -8.92 25.51
CA VAL A 64 12.65 -8.34 26.71
C VAL A 64 13.32 -8.99 27.91
N ASN A 65 13.81 -8.17 28.84
CA ASN A 65 14.31 -8.67 30.12
C ASN A 65 13.10 -8.82 31.06
N SER A 66 12.95 -10.00 31.64
CA SER A 66 11.96 -10.28 32.68
C SER A 66 12.64 -10.93 33.89
N GLY A 67 11.98 -10.89 35.04
CA GLY A 67 12.40 -11.55 36.26
C GLY A 67 11.73 -12.91 36.43
N GLU A 68 12.28 -13.74 37.32
CA GLU A 68 11.65 -14.99 37.70
C GLU A 68 10.24 -14.73 38.28
N GLY A 69 9.25 -15.48 37.80
CA GLY A 69 7.84 -15.31 38.19
C GLY A 69 7.12 -14.14 37.51
N LEU A 70 7.76 -13.39 36.61
CA LEU A 70 7.16 -12.28 35.87
C LEU A 70 6.92 -12.63 34.40
N GLU A 71 5.73 -12.31 33.89
CA GLU A 71 5.37 -12.51 32.48
C GLU A 71 6.23 -11.63 31.55
N ALA A 72 6.82 -12.24 30.53
CA ALA A 72 7.48 -11.53 29.46
C ALA A 72 6.55 -11.45 28.25
N LYS A 73 6.29 -10.23 27.77
CA LYS A 73 5.44 -10.00 26.60
C LYS A 73 6.27 -9.61 25.38
N LEU A 74 6.14 -10.35 24.29
CA LEU A 74 6.72 -10.03 22.99
C LEU A 74 5.61 -9.56 22.06
N ASP A 75 5.76 -8.36 21.50
CA ASP A 75 4.82 -7.79 20.55
C ASP A 75 5.32 -7.97 19.11
N CYS A 76 4.53 -8.67 18.30
CA CYS A 76 4.74 -8.86 16.86
C CYS A 76 3.59 -8.23 16.09
N VAL A 77 3.91 -7.44 15.06
CA VAL A 77 2.92 -6.86 14.15
C VAL A 77 3.01 -7.56 12.81
N VAL A 78 1.92 -8.16 12.33
CA VAL A 78 1.86 -8.81 11.03
C VAL A 78 1.05 -7.93 10.08
N HIS A 79 1.65 -7.57 8.94
CA HIS A 79 0.97 -6.86 7.86
C HIS A 79 0.75 -7.84 6.70
N SER A 80 -0.49 -8.02 6.25
CA SER A 80 -0.81 -8.95 5.16
C SER A 80 -2.12 -8.57 4.47
N ASP A 81 -2.24 -8.83 3.17
CA ASP A 81 -3.52 -8.81 2.46
C ASP A 81 -3.57 -9.96 1.45
N PRO A 82 -4.45 -10.97 1.63
CA PRO A 82 -5.50 -11.05 2.65
C PRO A 82 -4.97 -11.21 4.08
N PRO A 83 -5.82 -11.08 5.12
CA PRO A 83 -5.42 -11.31 6.51
C PRO A 83 -4.75 -12.67 6.69
N ALA A 84 -3.57 -12.68 7.33
CA ALA A 84 -2.83 -13.89 7.65
C ALA A 84 -3.47 -14.64 8.82
N GLU A 85 -3.32 -15.97 8.81
CA GLU A 85 -3.61 -16.79 9.97
C GLU A 85 -2.38 -16.80 10.90
N VAL A 86 -2.57 -16.31 12.14
CA VAL A 86 -1.50 -16.21 13.13
C VAL A 86 -1.75 -17.24 14.23
N TRP A 87 -0.85 -18.20 14.36
CA TRP A 87 -0.87 -19.23 15.39
C TRP A 87 0.08 -18.82 16.53
N LEU A 88 -0.42 -18.83 17.77
CA LEU A 88 0.32 -18.56 19.01
C LEU A 88 0.81 -19.84 19.67
#